data_AF-A0A3B9Z4A3-F1
#
_entry.id   AF-A0A3B9Z4A3-F1
#
_cell.length_a   1.000
_cell.length_b   1.000
_cell.length_c   1.000
_cell.angle_alpha   90.00
_cell.angle_beta   90.00
_cell.angle_gamma   90.00
#
_symmetry.space_group_name_H-M   'P 1'
#
loop_
_entity.id
_entity.type
_entity.pdbx_description
1 polymer ?
#
loop_
_entity_poly.entity_id
_entity_poly.type
_entity_poly.pdbx_seq_one_letter_code
_entity_poly.pdbx_strand_id
1 'polypeptide(L)' 'MDLTKSFPRSPKATIAGVTMAARAADKGRASAAGTLGEYNYDCPM' A
#
# COMPACT_ATOMS: atom_id res chain seq x y z
N MET A 1 4.38 2.05 -7.62
CA MET A 1 3.62 0.80 -7.78
C MET A 1 2.27 1.19 -8.34
N ASP A 2 1.82 0.53 -9.40
CA ASP A 2 0.53 0.84 -10.03
C ASP A 2 -0.58 -0.01 -9.43
N LEU A 3 -1.36 0.58 -8.52
CA LEU A 3 -2.47 -0.10 -7.84
C LEU A 3 -3.75 -0.14 -8.66
N THR A 4 -3.76 0.47 -9.85
CA THR A 4 -4.87 0.31 -10.81
C THR A 4 -4.84 -1.06 -11.51
N LYS A 5 -3.69 -1.72 -11.52
CA LYS A 5 -3.45 -3.01 -12.20
C LYS A 5 -3.03 -4.13 -11.27
N SER A 6 -2.69 -3.81 -10.02
CA SER A 6 -2.16 -4.79 -9.07
C SER A 6 -2.59 -4.49 -7.64
N PHE A 7 -2.64 -5.53 -6.81
CA PHE A 7 -3.02 -5.39 -5.40
C PHE A 7 -1.80 -5.03 -4.55
N PRO A 8 -1.94 -4.16 -3.54
CA PRO A 8 -0.86 -3.92 -2.59
C PRO A 8 -0.61 -5.19 -1.77
N ARG A 9 0.59 -5.31 -1.20
CA ARG A 9 0.97 -6.50 -0.41
C ARG A 9 -0.02 -6.79 0.73
N SER A 10 -0.05 -8.07 1.12
CA SER A 10 -0.93 -8.57 2.18
C SER A 10 -0.75 -7.76 3.48
N PRO A 11 -1.84 -7.45 4.21
CA PRO A 11 -1.77 -6.88 5.55
C PRO A 11 -0.89 -7.69 6.52
N LYS A 12 -0.83 -9.01 6.32
CA LYS A 12 -0.07 -9.95 7.15
C LYS A 12 1.42 -10.00 6.78
N ALA A 13 1.83 -9.40 5.66
CA ALA A 13 3.24 -9.32 5.30
C ALA A 13 3.96 -8.41 6.30
N THR A 14 5.03 -8.92 6.91
CA THR A 14 5.81 -8.19 7.90
C THR A 14 7.07 -7.59 7.28
N ILE A 15 7.40 -6.36 7.68
CA ILE A 15 8.71 -5.75 7.45
C ILE A 15 9.32 -5.52 8.83
N ALA A 16 10.47 -6.13 9.10
CA ALA A 16 11.12 -6.06 10.42
C ALA A 16 10.17 -6.39 11.60
N GLY A 17 9.27 -7.36 11.40
CA GLY A 17 8.28 -7.77 12.40
C GLY A 17 7.01 -6.90 12.46
N VAL A 18 6.96 -5.79 11.71
CA VAL A 18 5.80 -4.87 11.68
C VAL A 18 4.83 -5.27 10.56
N THR A 19 3.60 -5.60 10.92
CA THR A 19 2.49 -5.83 9.97
C THR A 19 2.05 -4.51 9.34
N MET A 20 1.33 -4.56 8.22
CA MET A 20 0.85 -3.38 7.49
C MET A 20 1.92 -2.45 6.90
N ALA A 21 3.17 -2.44 7.39
CA ALA A 21 4.25 -1.58 6.90
C ALA A 21 4.50 -1.76 5.40
N ALA A 22 4.51 -3.02 4.92
CA ALA A 22 4.61 -3.32 3.50
C ALA A 22 3.46 -2.71 2.67
N ARG A 23 2.23 -2.89 3.16
CA ARG A 23 1.01 -2.43 2.49
C ARG A 23 0.93 -0.90 2.48
N ALA A 24 1.29 -0.24 3.59
CA ALA A 24 1.37 1.21 3.70
C ALA A 24 2.41 1.78 2.74
N ALA A 25 3.60 1.18 2.66
CA ALA A 25 4.64 1.60 1.73
C ALA A 25 4.21 1.46 0.25
N ASP A 26 3.46 0.42 -0.09
CA ASP A 26 2.93 0.24 -1.44
C ASP A 26 1.92 1.33 -1.81
N LYS A 27 0.98 1.61 -0.91
CA LYS A 27 0.00 2.70 -1.06
C LYS A 27 0.69 4.07 -1.09
N GLY A 28 1.71 4.30 -0.28
CA GLY A 28 2.48 5.55 -0.28
C GLY A 28 3.22 5.78 -1.60
N ARG A 29 3.87 4.73 -2.14
CA ARG A 29 4.50 4.79 -3.48
C ARG A 29 3.47 5.02 -4.59
N ALA A 30 2.28 4.43 -4.48
CA ALA A 30 1.22 4.61 -5.45
C ALA A 30 0.59 6.00 -5.37
N SER A 31 0.43 6.55 -4.17
CA SER A 31 -0.04 7.93 -3.94
C SER A 31 0.93 8.94 -4.54
N ALA A 32 2.23 8.79 -4.25
CA ALA A 32 3.27 9.65 -4.82
C ALA A 32 3.36 9.58 -6.35
N ALA A 33 3.05 8.42 -6.94
CA ALA A 33 3.06 8.22 -8.38
C ALA A 33 1.73 8.55 -9.08
N GLY A 34 0.67 8.94 -8.35
CA GLY A 34 -0.66 9.17 -8.91
C GLY A 34 -1.39 7.91 -9.42
N THR A 35 -0.91 6.72 -9.04
CA THR A 35 -1.41 5.42 -9.50
C THR A 35 -2.10 4.64 -8.37
N LEU A 36 -2.83 5.35 -7.50
CA LEU A 36 -3.44 4.80 -6.30
C LEU A 36 -4.71 3.96 -6.61
N GLY A 37 -5.42 4.28 -7.69
CA GLY A 37 -6.66 3.59 -8.06
C GLY A 37 -7.77 3.80 -7.03
N GLU A 38 -8.48 2.73 -6.67
CA GLU A 38 -9.57 2.75 -5.68
C GLU A 38 -9.09 2.72 -4.22
N TYR A 39 -7.78 2.62 -3.99
CA TYR A 39 -7.25 2.60 -2.64
C TYR A 39 -7.18 4.01 -2.05
N ASN A 40 -7.37 4.14 -0.73
CA ASN A 40 -7.19 5.41 -0.02
C ASN A 40 -5.92 5.36 0.84
N TYR A 41 -4.91 6.17 0.54
CA TYR A 41 -3.70 6.31 1.37
C TYR A 41 -4.01 7.16 2.61
N ASP A 42 -3.35 6.88 3.75
CA ASP A 42 -3.61 7.55 5.03
C ASP A 42 -5.03 7.36 5.62
N CYS A 43 -5.70 6.26 5.28
CA CYS A 43 -6.97 5.88 5.91
C CYS A 43 -6.75 5.21 7.28
N PRO A 44 -7.74 5.23 8.20
CA PRO A 44 -7.63 4.67 9.56
C PRO A 44 -7.58 3.13 9.65
N MET A 45 -7.24 2.46 8.54
CA MET A 45 -7.06 1.01 8.43
C MET A 45 -5.92 0.48 9.27
#